data_AF-T1CJN8-F1
#
_entry.id   AF-T1CJN8-F1
#
_cell.length_a   1.000
_cell.length_b   1.000
_cell.length_c   1.000
_cell.angle_alpha   90.00
_cell.angle_beta   90.00
_cell.angle_gamma   90.00
#
_symmetry.space_group_name_H-M   'P 1'
#
loop_
_entity.id
_entity.type
_entity.pdbx_description
1 polymer ?
#
loop_
_entity_poly.entity_id
_entity_poly.type
_entity_poly.pdbx_seq_one_letter_code
_entity_poly.pdbx_strand_id
1 'polypeptide(L)'
;MTRLVIALGGNALQRAGDEGRWDEAVRRMRATVGPLADLVRDGHQLVVTHGNGPQVGALLRQNELGEGEVPPQPLFVLGAASEAEIGLLIQQE
;
A
#
# COMPACT_ATOMS: atom_id res chain seq x y z
N MET A 1 -9.43 20.71 -16.35
CA MET A 1 -8.56 20.54 -15.17
C MET A 1 -9.41 20.51 -13.92
N THR A 2 -9.34 19.43 -13.14
CA THR A 2 -10.14 19.22 -11.92
C THR A 2 -9.27 18.55 -10.85
N ARG A 3 -9.70 18.64 -9.58
CA ARG A 3 -9.13 17.87 -8.48
C ARG A 3 -9.90 16.55 -8.34
N LEU A 4 -9.17 15.43 -8.37
CA LEU A 4 -9.71 14.08 -8.24
C LEU A 4 -9.21 13.46 -6.93
N VAL A 5 -10.10 12.83 -6.18
CA VAL A 5 -9.75 11.99 -5.04
C VAL A 5 -9.89 10.54 -5.49
N ILE A 6 -8.79 9.79 -5.46
CA ILE A 6 -8.72 8.43 -5.99
C ILE A 6 -8.37 7.48 -4.84
N ALA A 7 -9.27 6.55 -4.55
CA ALA A 7 -9.07 5.50 -3.56
C ALA A 7 -8.59 4.21 -4.22
N LEU A 8 -7.33 3.85 -3.97
CA LEU A 8 -6.76 2.57 -4.40
C LEU A 8 -7.33 1.44 -3.53
N GLY A 9 -8.01 0.50 -4.16
CA GLY A 9 -8.55 -0.68 -3.48
C GLY A 9 -7.46 -1.69 -3.07
N GLY A 10 -7.77 -2.65 -2.20
CA GLY A 10 -6.79 -3.63 -1.70
C GLY A 10 -6.07 -4.44 -2.80
N ASN A 11 -6.74 -4.68 -3.93
CA ASN A 11 -6.19 -5.37 -5.10
C ASN A 11 -5.08 -4.58 -5.84
N ALA A 12 -4.87 -3.30 -5.49
CA ALA A 12 -3.80 -2.46 -6.02
C ALA A 12 -2.41 -2.95 -5.60
N LEU A 13 -2.31 -3.52 -4.40
CA LEU A 13 -1.05 -3.96 -3.79
C LEU A 13 -0.95 -5.48 -3.69
N GLN A 14 -2.06 -6.16 -3.42
CA GLN A 14 -2.06 -7.61 -3.25
C GLN A 14 -3.43 -8.19 -3.68
N ARG A 15 -3.40 -9.24 -4.50
CA ARG A 15 -4.58 -10.00 -4.92
C ARG A 15 -4.66 -11.33 -4.17
N ALA A 16 -5.84 -11.92 -4.18
CA ALA A 16 -6.02 -13.28 -3.68
C ALA A 16 -5.14 -14.25 -4.49
N GLY A 17 -4.32 -15.04 -3.78
CA GLY A 17 -3.38 -16.00 -4.38
C GLY A 17 -1.94 -15.49 -4.47
N ASP A 18 -1.68 -14.22 -4.18
CA ASP A 18 -0.31 -13.70 -4.13
C ASP A 18 0.43 -14.25 -2.91
N GLU A 19 1.71 -14.58 -3.10
CA GLU A 19 2.58 -15.03 -2.01
C GLU A 19 3.02 -13.88 -1.09
N GLY A 20 2.74 -12.63 -1.45
CA GLY A 20 3.10 -11.44 -0.66
C GLY A 20 4.57 -11.05 -0.78
N ARG A 21 5.24 -11.43 -1.86
CA ARG A 21 6.64 -11.06 -2.11
C ARG A 21 6.76 -9.59 -2.52
N TRP A 22 7.86 -8.95 -2.11
CA TRP A 22 8.09 -7.52 -2.38
C TRP A 22 8.15 -7.19 -3.87
N ASP A 23 8.79 -8.04 -4.69
CA ASP A 23 8.86 -7.86 -6.14
C ASP A 23 7.47 -7.87 -6.80
N GLU A 24 6.53 -8.61 -6.22
CA GLU A 24 5.15 -8.68 -6.67
C GLU A 24 4.37 -7.42 -6.30
N ALA A 25 4.55 -6.92 -5.07
CA ALA A 25 3.99 -5.64 -4.63
C ALA A 25 4.45 -4.48 -5.53
N VAL A 26 5.74 -4.42 -5.86
CA VAL A 26 6.31 -3.42 -6.79
C VAL A 26 5.65 -3.49 -8.17
N ARG A 27 5.57 -4.68 -8.78
CA ARG A 27 4.92 -4.85 -10.09
C ARG A 27 3.46 -4.41 -10.08
N ARG A 28 2.73 -4.71 -9.01
CA ARG A 28 1.31 -4.36 -8.87
C ARG A 28 1.11 -2.86 -8.66
N MET A 29 1.97 -2.24 -7.86
CA MET A 29 1.93 -0.80 -7.67
C MET A 29 2.18 -0.08 -8.99
N ARG A 30 3.24 -0.44 -9.73
CA ARG A 30 3.54 0.14 -11.05
C ARG A 30 2.35 0.04 -12.02
N ALA A 31 1.69 -1.10 -12.05
CA ALA A 31 0.50 -1.29 -12.88
C ALA A 31 -0.70 -0.43 -12.41
N THR A 32 -0.81 -0.19 -11.10
CA THR A 32 -1.88 0.63 -10.50
C THR A 32 -1.68 2.12 -10.74
N VAL A 33 -0.45 2.62 -10.58
CA VAL A 33 -0.13 4.06 -10.67
C VAL A 33 0.09 4.54 -12.09
N GLY A 34 0.42 3.64 -13.04
CA GLY A 34 0.58 3.98 -14.45
C GLY A 34 -0.56 4.81 -15.03
N PRO A 35 -1.84 4.37 -14.92
CA PRO A 35 -2.99 5.16 -15.36
C PRO A 35 -3.18 6.49 -14.61
N LEU A 36 -2.70 6.62 -13.36
CA LEU A 36 -2.76 7.89 -12.63
C LEU A 36 -1.82 8.92 -13.23
N ALA A 37 -0.66 8.49 -13.73
CA ALA A 37 0.28 9.38 -14.40
C ALA A 37 -0.35 10.00 -15.66
N ASP A 38 -1.21 9.28 -16.38
CA ASP A 38 -1.93 9.81 -17.53
C ASP A 38 -2.94 10.91 -17.12
N LEU A 39 -3.67 10.71 -16.01
CA LEU A 39 -4.56 11.75 -15.46
C LEU A 39 -3.79 13.03 -15.07
N VAL A 40 -2.58 12.88 -14.52
CA VAL A 40 -1.71 14.03 -14.21
C VAL A 40 -1.24 14.72 -15.49
N ARG A 41 -0.86 13.97 -16.54
CA ARG A 41 -0.47 14.53 -17.85
C ARG A 41 -1.61 15.29 -18.52
N ASP A 42 -2.85 14.84 -18.33
CA ASP A 42 -4.07 15.52 -18.79
C ASP A 42 -4.41 16.78 -17.97
N GLY A 43 -3.59 17.11 -16.95
CA GLY A 43 -3.70 18.34 -16.17
C GLY A 43 -4.61 18.25 -14.95
N HIS A 44 -4.97 17.04 -14.51
CA HIS A 44 -5.71 16.85 -13.26
C HIS A 44 -4.78 16.90 -12.04
N GLN A 45 -5.31 17.38 -10.92
CA GLN A 45 -4.65 17.26 -9.62
C GLN A 45 -5.20 16.03 -8.90
N LEU A 46 -4.32 15.17 -8.38
CA LEU A 46 -4.72 13.95 -7.71
C LEU A 46 -4.50 14.06 -6.19
N VAL A 47 -5.46 13.56 -5.43
CA VAL A 47 -5.31 13.15 -4.03
C VAL A 47 -5.49 11.65 -4.02
N VAL A 48 -4.45 10.91 -3.67
CA VAL A 48 -4.48 9.44 -3.66
C VAL A 48 -4.64 8.95 -2.23
N THR A 49 -5.59 8.06 -2.02
CA THR A 49 -5.79 7.32 -0.77
C THR A 49 -5.70 5.83 -1.05
N HIS A 50 -5.51 5.01 -0.03
CA HIS A 50 -5.46 3.56 -0.18
C HIS A 50 -6.06 2.86 1.04
N GLY A 51 -6.46 1.60 0.87
CA GLY A 51 -6.61 0.67 1.99
C GLY A 51 -5.26 0.03 2.36
N ASN A 52 -5.18 -0.59 3.54
CA ASN A 52 -3.96 -1.25 4.02
C ASN A 52 -4.21 -2.65 4.63
N GLY A 53 -5.42 -3.20 4.50
CA GLY A 53 -5.85 -4.43 5.19
C GLY A 53 -4.86 -5.60 5.07
N PRO A 54 -4.45 -6.00 3.86
CA PRO A 54 -3.44 -7.05 3.68
C PRO A 54 -2.09 -6.72 4.32
N GLN A 55 -1.62 -5.47 4.19
CA GLN A 55 -0.31 -5.01 4.67
C GLN A 55 -0.26 -4.95 6.20
N VAL A 56 -1.25 -4.30 6.83
CA VAL A 56 -1.35 -4.24 8.29
C VAL A 56 -1.60 -5.61 8.89
N GLY A 57 -2.32 -6.49 8.18
CA GLY A 57 -2.50 -7.89 8.59
C GLY A 57 -1.20 -8.70 8.54
N ALA A 58 -0.36 -8.48 7.52
CA ALA A 58 0.95 -9.11 7.43
C ALA A 58 1.89 -8.63 8.56
N LEU A 59 1.91 -7.32 8.84
CA LEU A 59 2.66 -6.75 9.96
C LEU A 59 2.17 -7.28 11.32
N LEU A 60 0.85 -7.42 11.49
CA LEU A 60 0.27 -8.00 12.71
C LEU A 60 0.72 -9.46 12.89
N ARG A 61 0.68 -10.27 11.82
CA ARG A 61 1.18 -11.65 11.85
C ARG A 61 2.66 -11.70 12.21
N GLN A 62 3.49 -10.79 11.65
CA GLN A 62 4.91 -10.71 11.99
C GLN A 62 5.12 -10.41 13.48
N ASN A 63 4.32 -9.49 14.04
CA ASN A 63 4.33 -9.18 15.48
C ASN A 63 3.97 -10.42 16.33
N GLU A 64 2.92 -11.15 15.96
CA GLU A 64 2.48 -12.37 16.66
C GLU A 64 3.55 -13.47 16.58
N LEU A 65 4.22 -13.64 15.43
CA LEU A 65 5.27 -14.63 15.26
C LEU A 65 6.56 -14.28 16.02
N GLY A 66 6.83 -12.99 16.24
CA GLY A 66 7.98 -12.51 17.01
C GLY A 66 7.74 -12.40 18.51
N GLU A 67 6.55 -12.79 19.00
CA GLU A 67 6.19 -12.67 20.40
C GLU A 67 7.16 -13.45 21.30
N GLY A 68 7.67 -12.79 22.35
CA GLY A 68 8.67 -13.35 23.26
C GLY A 68 10.13 -13.04 22.89
N GLU A 69 10.38 -12.62 21.63
CA GLU A 69 11.70 -12.15 21.19
C GLU A 69 11.71 -10.64 20.95
N VAL A 70 10.63 -10.11 20.37
CA VAL A 70 10.45 -8.69 20.06
C VAL A 70 9.19 -8.19 20.76
N PRO A 71 9.24 -7.07 21.51
CA PRO A 71 8.03 -6.49 22.09
C PRO A 71 7.00 -6.13 21.00
N PRO A 72 5.75 -6.62 21.11
CA PRO A 72 4.74 -6.37 20.10
C PRO A 72 4.35 -4.90 20.08
N GLN A 73 4.10 -4.38 18.88
CA GLN A 73 3.56 -3.04 18.69
C GLN A 73 2.03 -3.06 18.61
N PRO A 74 1.33 -2.03 19.15
CA PRO A 74 -0.12 -1.96 19.03
C PRO A 74 -0.55 -1.74 17.59
N LEU A 75 -1.77 -2.18 17.24
CA LEU A 75 -2.27 -2.18 15.86
C LEU A 75 -2.22 -0.81 15.16
N PHE A 76 -2.43 0.29 15.89
CA PHE A 76 -2.36 1.63 15.30
C PHE A 76 -0.93 2.02 14.86
N VAL A 77 0.11 1.50 15.52
CA VAL A 77 1.51 1.68 15.10
C VAL A 77 1.80 0.88 13.83
N LEU A 78 1.27 -0.35 13.75
CA LEU A 78 1.36 -1.15 12.52
C LEU A 78 0.59 -0.51 11.36
N GLY A 79 -0.52 0.15 11.66
CA GLY A 79 -1.23 1.01 10.71
C GLY A 79 -0.31 2.07 10.12
N ALA A 80 0.35 2.87 10.98
CA ALA A 80 1.32 3.88 10.53
C ALA A 80 2.49 3.28 9.73
N ALA A 81 3.00 2.12 10.13
CA ALA A 81 4.06 1.43 9.38
C ALA A 81 3.60 1.02 7.97
N SER A 82 2.37 0.48 7.85
CA SER A 82 1.79 0.12 6.56
C SER A 82 1.53 1.33 5.66
N GLU A 83 1.19 2.50 6.23
CA GLU A 83 1.03 3.74 5.47
C GLU A 83 2.37 4.19 4.87
N ALA A 84 3.47 4.07 5.63
CA ALA A 84 4.80 4.38 5.13
C ALA A 84 5.25 3.41 4.02
N GLU A 85 5.01 2.11 4.20
CA GLU A 85 5.32 1.09 3.19
C GLU A 85 4.58 1.35 1.87
N ILE A 86 3.27 1.56 1.94
CA ILE A 86 2.42 1.78 0.76
C ILE A 86 2.72 3.14 0.12
N GLY A 87 2.88 4.19 0.93
CA GLY A 87 3.22 5.53 0.45
C GLY A 87 4.57 5.54 -0.27
N LEU A 88 5.55 4.81 0.24
CA LEU A 88 6.84 4.64 -0.44
C LEU A 88 6.66 3.97 -1.80
N LEU A 89 5.91 2.87 -1.88
CA LEU A 89 5.64 2.18 -3.14
C LEU A 89 4.95 3.08 -4.16
N ILE A 90 3.91 3.83 -3.74
CA ILE A 90 3.21 4.78 -4.62
C ILE A 90 4.15 5.88 -5.13
N GLN A 91 5.08 6.34 -4.30
CA GLN A 91 6.00 7.41 -4.67
C GLN A 91 7.11 6.92 -5.62
N GLN A 92 7.56 5.67 -5.47
CA GLN A 92 8.67 5.12 -6.24
C GLN A 92 8.28 4.59 -7.62
N GLU A 93 7.04 4.12 -7.79
CA GLU A 93 6.54 3.48 -9.00
C GLU A 93 5.64 4.39 -9.85
#